data_AF-A0A7C4DME2-F1
#
_entry.id   AF-A0A7C4DME2-F1
#
_cell.length_a   1.000
_cell.length_b   1.000
_cell.length_c   1.000
_cell.angle_alpha   90.00
_cell.angle_beta   90.00
_cell.angle_gamma   90.00
#
_symmetry.space_group_name_H-M   'P 1'
#
loop_
_entity.id
_entity.type
_entity.pdbx_description
1 polymer ?
#
loop_
_entity_poly.entity_id
_entity_poly.type
_entity_poly.pdbx_seq_one_letter_code
_entity_poly.pdbx_strand_id
1 'polypeptide(L)'
;MGKLLKIVAYVFLILGIVALVFGTMLFNKRELLKGRTQKLETAVIQLGTFIEDQAAEPQPVNFPAKDISDCTADVLDSPERSDFWRQYPAHLEQQNLPTMDMAQRKSELMSYYLLDPVTLKVMRDESGFKVTSGKGTMQGVLDEQIAKAEEQLKRLNETRKHLQAVREELVKTIEELNTRKGALRVTLRDKARLEAKVAEIEGALREKDQQLAELTEQKRVAEEQAAVQKQQIAQLEEDIADNKAEIQRLQKIIKERTSQEPARFGGKIEPGVKGKVLSVDANWNFAILDLDEDFLKAILGEEMQNELPIVELLVRRPGTDGPFVTKVRLFQVKREQRLGIADVLTDWQQQPVQEGDIVYF
;
A
#
# COMPACT_ATOMS: atom_id res chain seq x y z
N MET A 1 2.45 -115.08 75.97
CA MET A 1 2.18 -114.66 74.58
C MET A 1 0.87 -113.87 74.43
N GLY A 2 -0.31 -114.39 74.79
CA GLY A 2 -1.60 -113.71 74.53
C GLY A 2 -1.84 -112.36 75.23
N LYS A 3 -1.31 -112.13 76.44
CA LYS A 3 -1.42 -110.83 77.13
C LYS A 3 -0.61 -109.72 76.46
N LEU A 4 0.59 -110.06 75.95
CA LEU A 4 1.47 -109.14 75.25
C LEU A 4 0.88 -108.73 73.89
N LEU A 5 0.25 -109.69 73.19
CA LEU A 5 -0.48 -109.42 71.95
C LEU A 5 -1.65 -108.42 72.15
N LYS A 6 -2.40 -108.55 73.25
CA LYS A 6 -3.49 -107.61 73.59
C LYS A 6 -2.99 -106.20 73.85
N ILE A 7 -1.89 -106.05 74.60
CA ILE A 7 -1.27 -104.75 74.87
C ILE A 7 -0.81 -104.09 73.56
N VAL A 8 -0.14 -104.85 72.68
CA VAL A 8 0.28 -104.39 71.37
C VAL A 8 -0.92 -103.98 70.50
N ALA A 9 -2.02 -104.74 70.51
CA ALA A 9 -3.24 -104.40 69.78
C ALA A 9 -3.88 -103.09 70.28
N TYR A 10 -3.93 -102.85 71.59
CA TYR A 10 -4.42 -101.58 72.14
C TYR A 10 -3.53 -100.40 71.76
N VAL A 11 -2.21 -100.58 71.76
CA VAL A 11 -1.27 -99.53 71.31
C VAL A 11 -1.49 -99.21 69.83
N PHE A 12 -1.64 -100.21 68.96
CA PHE A 12 -1.97 -99.99 67.55
C PHE A 12 -3.32 -99.29 67.34
N LEU A 13 -4.34 -99.63 68.15
CA LEU A 13 -5.64 -98.98 68.08
C LEU A 13 -5.56 -97.50 68.50
N ILE A 14 -4.85 -97.19 69.58
CA ILE A 14 -4.61 -95.81 70.02
C ILE A 14 -3.82 -95.05 68.95
N LEU A 15 -2.75 -95.63 68.40
CA LEU A 15 -1.99 -95.05 67.30
C LEU A 15 -2.86 -94.81 66.06
N GLY A 16 -3.79 -95.72 65.75
CA GLY A 16 -4.76 -95.57 64.66
C GLY A 16 -5.72 -94.39 64.87
N ILE A 17 -6.24 -94.22 66.10
CA ILE A 17 -7.09 -93.08 66.46
C ILE A 17 -6.30 -91.77 66.35
N VAL A 18 -5.08 -91.74 66.90
CA VAL A 18 -4.20 -90.56 66.83
C VAL A 18 -3.87 -90.21 65.38
N ALA A 19 -3.58 -91.21 64.55
CA ALA A 19 -3.36 -91.02 63.11
C ALA A 19 -4.59 -90.46 62.39
N LEU A 20 -5.80 -90.90 62.75
CA LEU A 20 -7.05 -90.39 62.19
C LEU A 20 -7.31 -88.93 62.60
N VAL A 21 -7.06 -88.58 63.86
CA VAL A 21 -7.17 -87.19 64.35
C VAL A 21 -6.15 -86.29 63.62
N PHE A 22 -4.90 -86.74 63.47
CA PHE A 22 -3.93 -85.99 62.67
C PHE A 22 -4.35 -85.88 61.20
N GLY A 23 -4.91 -86.94 60.62
CA GLY A 23 -5.44 -86.93 59.25
C GLY A 23 -6.53 -85.88 59.06
N THR A 24 -7.49 -85.79 59.98
CA THR A 24 -8.58 -84.79 59.91
C THR A 24 -8.08 -83.36 60.14
N MET A 25 -7.13 -83.14 61.04
CA MET A 25 -6.50 -81.82 61.24
C MET A 25 -5.71 -81.39 60.00
N LEU A 26 -4.93 -82.29 59.41
CA LEU A 26 -4.15 -82.03 58.19
C LEU A 26 -5.07 -81.76 56.99
N PHE A 27 -6.18 -82.50 56.88
CA PHE A 27 -7.17 -82.28 55.83
C PHE A 27 -7.81 -80.88 55.92
N ASN A 28 -8.26 -80.47 57.11
CA ASN A 28 -8.83 -79.14 57.33
C ASN A 28 -7.83 -78.01 57.03
N LYS A 29 -6.57 -78.17 57.44
CA LYS A 29 -5.50 -77.22 57.10
C LYS A 29 -5.24 -77.18 55.59
N ARG A 30 -5.27 -78.33 54.91
CA ARG A 30 -5.09 -78.43 53.46
C ARG A 30 -6.22 -77.74 52.68
N GLU A 31 -7.47 -77.95 53.05
CA GLU A 31 -8.61 -77.27 52.41
C GLU A 31 -8.56 -75.76 52.62
N LEU A 32 -8.26 -75.33 53.85
CA LEU A 32 -8.10 -73.93 54.19
C LEU A 32 -7.01 -73.28 53.34
N LEU A 33 -5.85 -73.93 53.19
CA LEU A 33 -4.76 -73.42 52.37
C LEU A 33 -5.14 -73.38 50.89
N LYS A 34 -5.73 -74.45 50.34
CA LYS A 34 -6.19 -74.47 48.94
C LYS A 34 -7.16 -73.34 48.63
N GLY A 35 -8.12 -73.12 49.52
CA GLY A 35 -9.12 -72.09 49.34
C GLY A 35 -8.56 -70.66 49.41
N ARG A 36 -7.61 -70.38 50.32
CA ARG A 36 -6.89 -69.08 50.37
C ARG A 36 -6.23 -68.80 49.04
N THR A 37 -5.49 -69.79 48.54
CA THR A 37 -4.74 -69.68 47.30
C THR A 37 -5.64 -69.40 46.10
N GLN A 38 -6.79 -70.06 46.00
CA GLN A 38 -7.71 -69.83 44.87
C GLN A 38 -8.37 -68.44 44.90
N LYS A 39 -8.85 -68.00 46.07
CA LYS A 39 -9.47 -66.68 46.22
C LYS A 39 -8.49 -65.56 45.97
N LEU A 40 -7.27 -65.78 46.44
CA LEU A 40 -6.17 -64.90 46.15
C LEU A 40 -5.93 -64.75 44.65
N GLU A 41 -5.73 -65.89 43.99
CA GLU A 41 -5.35 -65.97 42.59
C GLU A 41 -6.38 -65.21 41.76
N THR A 42 -7.66 -65.43 42.04
CA THR A 42 -8.76 -64.74 41.36
C THR A 42 -8.71 -63.22 41.59
N ALA A 43 -8.52 -62.77 42.82
CA ALA A 43 -8.51 -61.34 43.12
C ALA A 43 -7.28 -60.60 42.58
N VAL A 44 -6.12 -61.26 42.51
CA VAL A 44 -4.91 -60.68 41.92
C VAL A 44 -5.05 -60.60 40.40
N ILE A 45 -5.62 -61.62 39.76
CA ILE A 45 -5.98 -61.56 38.35
C ILE A 45 -6.94 -60.39 38.08
N GLN A 46 -7.93 -60.19 38.97
CA GLN A 46 -8.87 -59.07 38.86
C GLN A 46 -8.20 -57.72 39.10
N LEU A 47 -7.37 -57.55 40.13
CA LEU A 47 -6.60 -56.33 40.37
C LEU A 47 -5.64 -56.00 39.23
N GLY A 48 -5.03 -57.03 38.63
CA GLY A 48 -4.21 -56.90 37.42
C GLY A 48 -4.92 -56.08 36.37
N THR A 49 -6.20 -56.38 36.09
CA THR A 49 -6.99 -55.64 35.07
C THR A 49 -7.15 -54.13 35.33
N PHE A 50 -6.80 -53.63 36.51
CA PHE A 50 -6.90 -52.21 36.86
C PHE A 50 -5.55 -51.46 36.94
N ILE A 51 -4.40 -52.15 36.83
CA ILE A 51 -3.06 -51.56 36.97
C ILE A 51 -2.29 -51.62 35.66
N GLU A 52 -1.87 -50.46 35.15
CA GLU A 52 -1.18 -50.28 33.86
C GLU A 52 0.16 -51.06 33.79
N ASP A 53 0.37 -51.82 32.70
CA ASP A 53 1.54 -52.66 32.35
C ASP A 53 2.70 -51.83 31.84
N GLN A 54 2.38 -50.81 31.05
CA GLN A 54 3.36 -50.01 30.36
C GLN A 54 2.95 -48.55 30.47
N ALA A 55 3.93 -47.71 30.75
CA ALA A 55 3.76 -46.28 30.59
C ALA A 55 3.50 -45.97 29.11
N ALA A 56 2.60 -45.04 28.85
CA ALA A 56 2.36 -44.53 27.51
C ALA A 56 3.67 -44.05 26.87
N GLU A 57 3.97 -44.53 25.67
CA GLU A 57 5.17 -44.09 24.95
C GLU A 57 5.05 -42.62 24.52
N PRO A 58 6.14 -41.83 24.63
CA PRO A 58 6.16 -40.45 24.18
C PRO A 58 6.01 -40.40 22.65
N GLN A 59 4.79 -40.13 22.18
CA GLN A 59 4.54 -39.87 20.77
C GLN A 59 4.80 -38.40 20.44
N PRO A 60 5.48 -38.10 19.32
CA PRO A 60 5.68 -36.73 18.88
C PRO A 60 4.35 -36.18 18.33
N VAL A 61 3.63 -35.43 19.16
CA VAL A 61 2.41 -34.73 18.74
C VAL A 61 2.77 -33.30 18.35
N ASN A 62 2.40 -32.90 17.13
CA ASN A 62 2.66 -31.56 16.62
C ASN A 62 1.44 -30.66 16.89
N PHE A 63 1.52 -29.82 17.91
CA PHE A 63 0.46 -28.87 18.27
C PHE A 63 0.75 -27.46 17.75
N PRO A 64 -0.29 -26.66 17.42
CA PRO A 64 -0.08 -25.29 16.98
C PRO A 64 0.54 -24.45 18.10
N ALA A 65 1.63 -23.75 17.76
CA ALA A 65 2.30 -22.85 18.69
C ALA A 65 1.60 -21.48 18.73
N LYS A 66 1.44 -20.94 19.94
CA LYS A 66 0.77 -19.65 20.19
C LYS A 66 1.64 -18.50 19.72
N ASP A 67 1.09 -17.59 18.92
CA ASP A 67 1.71 -16.32 18.54
C ASP A 67 1.84 -15.41 19.78
N ILE A 68 3.07 -15.08 20.15
CA ILE A 68 3.39 -14.21 21.29
C ILE A 68 3.83 -12.80 20.89
N SER A 69 4.07 -12.55 19.60
CA SER A 69 4.50 -11.23 19.12
C SER A 69 3.43 -10.17 19.31
N ASP A 70 3.83 -8.92 19.46
CA ASP A 70 2.87 -7.81 19.56
C ASP A 70 2.03 -7.66 18.28
N CYS A 71 0.85 -7.05 18.44
CA CYS A 71 -0.05 -6.70 17.34
C CYS A 71 0.24 -5.26 16.90
N THR A 72 1.26 -5.08 16.07
CA THR A 72 1.61 -3.79 15.48
C THR A 72 1.20 -3.74 14.00
N ALA A 73 1.23 -2.53 13.41
CA ALA A 73 0.96 -2.33 11.98
C ALA A 73 2.11 -2.81 11.08
N ASP A 74 3.26 -3.14 11.68
CA ASP A 74 4.42 -3.66 10.97
C ASP A 74 4.18 -5.11 10.51
N VAL A 75 4.56 -5.40 9.27
CA VAL A 75 4.40 -6.74 8.70
C VAL A 75 5.45 -7.65 9.32
N LEU A 76 5.05 -8.42 10.33
CA LEU A 76 5.84 -9.54 10.83
C LEU A 76 5.62 -10.74 9.90
N ASP A 77 6.56 -10.97 8.97
CA ASP A 77 6.55 -12.15 8.08
C ASP A 77 6.67 -13.48 8.85
N SER A 78 7.18 -13.43 10.08
CA SER A 78 7.29 -14.59 10.95
C SER A 78 7.07 -14.17 12.41
N PRO A 79 5.84 -14.31 12.94
CA PRO A 79 5.59 -14.03 14.35
C PRO A 79 6.32 -15.05 15.24
N GLU A 80 6.86 -14.56 16.35
CA GLU A 80 7.41 -15.38 17.42
C GLU A 80 6.32 -16.29 17.99
N ARG A 81 6.67 -17.56 18.18
CA ARG A 81 5.75 -18.58 18.66
C ARG A 81 6.23 -19.15 19.99
N SER A 82 5.29 -19.42 20.88
CA SER A 82 5.56 -20.00 22.20
C SER A 82 6.06 -21.44 22.10
N ASP A 83 7.03 -21.79 22.95
CA ASP A 83 7.57 -23.13 23.13
C ASP A 83 6.76 -24.00 24.12
N PHE A 84 5.57 -23.56 24.53
CA PHE A 84 4.72 -24.22 25.52
C PHE A 84 4.59 -25.75 25.32
N TRP A 85 4.41 -26.20 24.08
CA TRP A 85 4.21 -27.61 23.76
C TRP A 85 5.47 -28.48 23.87
N ARG A 86 6.68 -27.90 23.92
CA ARG A 86 7.94 -28.67 24.01
C ARG A 86 8.05 -29.47 25.31
N GLN A 87 7.44 -28.98 26.39
CA GLN A 87 7.48 -29.62 27.70
C GLN A 87 6.20 -30.41 28.00
N TYR A 88 5.25 -30.43 27.07
CA TYR A 88 3.93 -31.01 27.31
C TYR A 88 3.94 -32.55 27.14
N PRO A 89 3.66 -33.33 28.20
CA PRO A 89 3.73 -34.78 28.15
C PRO A 89 2.43 -35.39 27.61
N ALA A 90 2.19 -35.24 26.30
CA ALA A 90 0.95 -35.68 25.63
C ALA A 90 0.62 -37.17 25.79
N HIS A 91 1.63 -38.01 26.02
CA HIS A 91 1.48 -39.45 26.20
C HIS A 91 0.73 -39.81 27.49
N LEU A 92 0.78 -38.98 28.54
CA LEU A 92 0.12 -39.25 29.82
C LEU A 92 -1.43 -39.28 29.71
N GLU A 93 -1.97 -38.83 28.59
CA GLU A 93 -3.41 -38.77 28.31
C GLU A 93 -3.96 -40.02 27.62
N GLN A 94 -3.10 -41.01 27.29
CA GLN A 94 -3.54 -42.24 26.65
C GLN A 94 -4.48 -43.05 27.57
N GLN A 95 -5.63 -43.44 27.02
CA GLN A 95 -6.63 -44.24 27.73
C GLN A 95 -6.40 -45.74 27.47
N ASN A 96 -6.79 -46.59 28.43
CA ASN A 96 -6.81 -48.05 28.30
C ASN A 96 -5.46 -48.71 27.98
N LEU A 97 -4.43 -48.39 28.76
CA LEU A 97 -3.13 -49.08 28.66
C LEU A 97 -3.27 -50.56 29.09
N PRO A 98 -2.52 -51.50 28.46
CA PRO A 98 -2.50 -52.93 28.84
C PRO A 98 -2.05 -53.10 30.30
N THR A 99 -2.24 -54.27 30.93
CA THR A 99 -2.06 -54.47 32.40
C THR A 99 -1.13 -55.66 32.78
N MET A 100 -0.45 -55.58 33.95
CA MET A 100 0.70 -56.45 34.35
C MET A 100 0.32 -57.74 35.12
N ASP A 101 1.17 -58.78 35.03
CA ASP A 101 1.12 -60.05 35.81
C ASP A 101 2.02 -60.02 37.07
N MET A 102 1.48 -60.47 38.21
CA MET A 102 1.99 -60.28 39.59
C MET A 102 2.37 -61.58 40.30
N ALA A 103 3.14 -62.44 39.63
CA ALA A 103 3.56 -63.75 40.16
C ALA A 103 4.41 -63.73 41.47
N GLN A 104 4.82 -62.57 42.02
CA GLN A 104 5.92 -62.49 42.99
C GLN A 104 5.61 -62.07 44.44
N ARG A 105 4.36 -61.73 44.84
CA ARG A 105 4.09 -61.19 46.21
C ARG A 105 3.13 -62.01 47.08
N LYS A 106 3.52 -63.27 47.28
CA LYS A 106 2.76 -64.41 47.86
C LYS A 106 2.37 -64.34 49.36
N SER A 107 3.00 -63.53 50.19
CA SER A 107 2.95 -63.69 51.66
C SER A 107 1.71 -63.12 52.36
N GLU A 108 1.03 -62.14 51.77
CA GLU A 108 -0.07 -61.38 52.39
C GLU A 108 -1.45 -62.06 52.21
N LEU A 109 -1.45 -63.23 51.59
CA LEU A 109 -2.59 -63.89 50.99
C LEU A 109 -3.12 -65.04 51.85
N MET A 110 -2.72 -65.05 53.11
CA MET A 110 -2.68 -66.24 53.92
C MET A 110 -3.78 -66.29 54.99
N SER A 111 -4.99 -65.72 54.77
CA SER A 111 -6.16 -65.82 55.70
C SER A 111 -7.49 -66.17 54.96
N TYR A 112 -8.31 -67.17 55.33
CA TYR A 112 -9.36 -67.77 54.42
C TYR A 112 -10.81 -67.59 54.90
N TYR A 113 -11.02 -67.86 56.19
CA TYR A 113 -12.32 -68.11 56.77
C TYR A 113 -12.73 -66.91 57.59
N LEU A 114 -14.03 -66.65 57.61
CA LEU A 114 -14.60 -65.61 58.45
C LEU A 114 -14.54 -66.07 59.91
N LEU A 115 -13.89 -65.26 60.75
CA LEU A 115 -13.86 -65.48 62.18
C LEU A 115 -14.92 -64.61 62.84
N ASP A 116 -15.64 -65.18 63.80
CA ASP A 116 -16.53 -64.44 64.69
C ASP A 116 -15.69 -63.43 65.51
N PRO A 117 -16.07 -62.14 65.52
CA PRO A 117 -15.32 -61.08 66.19
C PRO A 117 -15.21 -61.24 67.71
N VAL A 118 -16.07 -62.04 68.35
CA VAL A 118 -16.07 -62.28 69.80
C VAL A 118 -15.45 -63.64 70.14
N THR A 119 -15.74 -64.68 69.36
CA THR A 119 -15.31 -66.05 69.70
C THR A 119 -14.07 -66.55 68.95
N LEU A 120 -13.60 -65.80 67.94
CA LEU A 120 -12.47 -66.16 67.07
C LEU A 120 -12.60 -67.54 66.40
N LYS A 121 -13.81 -68.11 66.37
CA LYS A 121 -14.12 -69.38 65.70
C LYS A 121 -14.62 -69.12 64.28
N VAL A 122 -14.42 -70.10 63.41
CA VAL A 122 -14.89 -70.03 62.02
C VAL A 122 -16.42 -70.01 61.99
N MET A 123 -17.00 -68.96 61.41
CA MET A 123 -18.44 -68.85 61.22
C MET A 123 -18.93 -69.85 60.17
N ARG A 124 -20.17 -70.33 60.33
CA ARG A 124 -20.82 -71.28 59.44
C ARG A 124 -22.17 -70.73 58.98
N ASP A 125 -22.56 -71.03 57.75
CA ASP A 125 -23.84 -70.63 57.16
C ASP A 125 -25.01 -71.49 57.68
N GLU A 126 -26.23 -71.18 57.23
CA GLU A 126 -27.46 -71.90 57.56
C GLU A 126 -27.44 -73.38 57.14
N SER A 127 -26.54 -73.73 56.21
CA SER A 127 -26.32 -75.10 55.72
C SER A 127 -25.15 -75.81 56.43
N GLY A 128 -24.51 -75.15 57.40
CA GLY A 128 -23.41 -75.69 58.21
C GLY A 128 -22.02 -75.61 57.56
N PHE A 129 -21.88 -75.00 56.38
CA PHE A 129 -20.61 -74.81 55.69
C PHE A 129 -19.86 -73.58 56.23
N LYS A 130 -18.52 -73.63 56.22
CA LYS A 130 -17.68 -72.54 56.72
C LYS A 130 -17.81 -71.32 55.79
N VAL A 131 -18.11 -70.15 56.36
CA VAL A 131 -18.25 -68.91 55.60
C VAL A 131 -16.87 -68.39 55.18
N THR A 132 -16.73 -68.10 53.88
CA THR A 132 -15.47 -67.66 53.26
C THR A 132 -15.57 -66.28 52.61
N SER A 133 -16.73 -65.62 52.70
CA SER A 133 -17.03 -64.31 52.11
C SER A 133 -17.60 -63.34 53.16
N GLY A 134 -17.49 -62.03 52.92
CA GLY A 134 -17.98 -60.98 53.82
C GLY A 134 -16.90 -60.27 54.65
N LYS A 135 -17.31 -59.24 55.40
CA LYS A 135 -16.43 -58.35 56.19
C LYS A 135 -15.67 -59.14 57.26
N GLY A 136 -14.33 -59.10 57.23
CA GLY A 136 -13.46 -59.91 58.10
C GLY A 136 -12.92 -61.19 57.45
N THR A 137 -13.23 -61.43 56.17
CA THR A 137 -12.57 -62.46 55.33
C THR A 137 -11.58 -61.84 54.35
N MET A 138 -10.66 -62.65 53.85
CA MET A 138 -9.79 -62.26 52.73
C MET A 138 -10.59 -61.89 51.48
N GLN A 139 -11.69 -62.57 51.19
CA GLN A 139 -12.54 -62.18 50.05
C GLN A 139 -13.07 -60.75 50.23
N GLY A 140 -13.59 -60.41 51.41
CA GLY A 140 -14.13 -59.07 51.66
C GLY A 140 -13.08 -57.96 51.56
N VAL A 141 -11.84 -58.23 52.01
CA VAL A 141 -10.73 -57.27 51.85
C VAL A 141 -10.32 -57.14 50.39
N LEU A 142 -10.23 -58.26 49.65
CA LEU A 142 -9.86 -58.25 48.23
C LEU A 142 -10.92 -57.55 47.37
N ASP A 143 -12.19 -57.83 47.59
CA ASP A 143 -13.31 -57.19 46.90
C ASP A 143 -13.31 -55.66 47.13
N GLU A 144 -13.03 -55.22 48.36
CA GLU A 144 -12.93 -53.79 48.70
C GLU A 144 -11.76 -53.11 47.97
N GLN A 145 -10.60 -53.78 47.90
CA GLN A 145 -9.43 -53.24 47.17
C GLN A 145 -9.66 -53.21 45.66
N ILE A 146 -10.32 -54.24 45.11
CA ILE A 146 -10.70 -54.28 43.70
C ILE A 146 -11.64 -53.13 43.36
N ALA A 147 -12.69 -52.92 44.16
CA ALA A 147 -13.62 -51.82 43.95
C ALA A 147 -12.93 -50.45 44.00
N LYS A 148 -11.99 -50.26 44.94
CA LYS A 148 -11.17 -49.04 45.03
C LYS A 148 -10.25 -48.85 43.81
N ALA A 149 -9.61 -49.91 43.33
CA ALA A 149 -8.75 -49.88 42.16
C ALA A 149 -9.54 -49.57 40.88
N GLU A 150 -10.71 -50.18 40.72
CA GLU A 150 -11.64 -49.89 39.62
C GLU A 150 -12.08 -48.42 39.63
N GLU A 151 -12.45 -47.88 40.80
CA GLU A 151 -12.86 -46.48 40.94
C GLU A 151 -11.69 -45.51 40.67
N GLN A 152 -10.48 -45.85 41.10
CA GLN A 152 -9.27 -45.08 40.80
C GLN A 152 -8.97 -45.06 39.30
N LEU A 153 -9.05 -46.22 38.63
CA LEU A 153 -8.85 -46.28 37.19
C LEU A 153 -9.92 -45.47 36.44
N LYS A 154 -11.19 -45.56 36.85
CA LYS A 154 -12.27 -44.75 36.28
C LYS A 154 -11.99 -43.26 36.42
N ARG A 155 -11.67 -42.79 37.64
CA ARG A 155 -11.30 -41.38 37.88
C ARG A 155 -10.09 -40.94 37.06
N LEU A 156 -9.09 -41.79 36.91
CA LEU A 156 -7.88 -41.50 36.16
C LEU A 156 -8.17 -41.40 34.66
N ASN A 157 -8.96 -42.31 34.10
CA ASN A 157 -9.41 -42.26 32.72
C ASN A 157 -10.33 -41.06 32.44
N GLU A 158 -11.23 -40.71 33.36
CA GLU A 158 -12.03 -39.48 33.28
C GLU A 158 -11.14 -38.24 33.29
N THR A 159 -10.13 -38.19 34.16
CA THR A 159 -9.16 -37.08 34.23
C THR A 159 -8.38 -36.96 32.92
N ARG A 160 -7.89 -38.07 32.36
CA ARG A 160 -7.22 -38.09 31.05
C ARG A 160 -8.13 -37.57 29.94
N LYS A 161 -9.41 -37.99 29.94
CA LYS A 161 -10.41 -37.50 28.98
C LYS A 161 -10.65 -36.00 29.13
N HIS A 162 -10.75 -35.49 30.35
CA HIS A 162 -10.90 -34.06 30.60
C HIS A 162 -9.65 -33.26 30.20
N LEU A 163 -8.45 -33.79 30.47
CA LEU A 163 -7.19 -33.18 30.02
C LEU A 163 -7.12 -33.13 28.49
N GLN A 164 -7.48 -34.21 27.81
CA GLN A 164 -7.59 -34.23 26.36
C GLN A 164 -8.57 -33.17 25.84
N ALA A 165 -9.75 -33.05 26.46
CA ALA A 165 -10.75 -32.05 26.05
C ALA A 165 -10.23 -30.61 26.28
N VAL A 166 -9.59 -30.33 27.43
CA VAL A 166 -8.98 -29.03 27.71
C VAL A 166 -7.87 -28.72 26.72
N ARG A 167 -7.06 -29.71 26.35
CA ARG A 167 -6.02 -29.58 25.34
C ARG A 167 -6.61 -29.24 23.97
N GLU A 168 -7.67 -29.92 23.55
CA GLU A 168 -8.36 -29.66 22.29
C GLU A 168 -8.95 -28.24 22.26
N GLU A 169 -9.57 -27.78 23.34
CA GLU A 169 -10.03 -26.39 23.47
C GLU A 169 -8.86 -25.39 23.50
N LEU A 170 -7.74 -25.73 24.15
CA LEU A 170 -6.54 -24.90 24.13
C LEU A 170 -5.95 -24.77 22.72
N VAL A 171 -5.93 -25.87 21.96
CA VAL A 171 -5.52 -25.88 20.55
C VAL A 171 -6.42 -24.97 19.72
N LYS A 172 -7.75 -25.11 19.83
CA LYS A 172 -8.71 -24.25 19.13
C LYS A 172 -8.53 -22.78 19.49
N THR A 173 -8.40 -22.47 20.79
CA THR A 173 -8.22 -21.08 21.24
C THR A 173 -6.90 -20.49 20.78
N ILE A 174 -5.83 -21.27 20.67
CA ILE A 174 -4.55 -20.85 20.07
C ILE A 174 -4.74 -20.52 18.58
N GLU A 175 -5.41 -21.38 17.83
CA GLU A 175 -5.68 -21.15 16.40
C GLU A 175 -6.56 -19.91 16.18
N GLU A 176 -7.62 -19.76 16.95
CA GLU A 176 -8.48 -18.57 16.92
C GLU A 176 -7.72 -17.30 17.29
N LEU A 177 -6.87 -17.35 18.31
CA LEU A 177 -6.07 -16.21 18.72
C LEU A 177 -5.07 -15.83 17.62
N ASN A 178 -4.39 -16.81 17.03
CA ASN A 178 -3.44 -16.58 15.93
C ASN A 178 -4.13 -15.97 14.71
N THR A 179 -5.30 -16.47 14.33
CA THR A 179 -6.09 -15.93 13.20
C THR A 179 -6.59 -14.51 13.48
N ARG A 180 -7.10 -14.24 14.68
CA ARG A 180 -7.52 -12.89 15.10
C ARG A 180 -6.35 -11.91 15.13
N LYS A 181 -5.18 -12.32 15.62
CA LYS A 181 -3.97 -11.46 15.59
C LYS A 181 -3.55 -11.17 14.16
N GLY A 182 -3.57 -12.16 13.26
CA GLY A 182 -3.32 -11.96 11.84
C GLY A 182 -4.29 -10.94 11.21
N ALA A 183 -5.60 -11.11 11.43
CA ALA A 183 -6.60 -10.16 10.96
C ALA A 183 -6.40 -8.76 11.53
N LEU A 184 -6.09 -8.64 12.83
CA LEU A 184 -5.82 -7.36 13.48
C LEU A 184 -4.64 -6.64 12.85
N ARG A 185 -3.51 -7.32 12.59
CA ARG A 185 -2.34 -6.72 11.92
C ARG A 185 -2.70 -6.19 10.53
N VAL A 186 -3.51 -6.91 9.75
CA VAL A 186 -4.02 -6.44 8.44
C VAL A 186 -4.86 -5.18 8.61
N THR A 187 -5.81 -5.17 9.55
CA THR A 187 -6.64 -3.98 9.80
C THR A 187 -5.83 -2.77 10.26
N LEU A 188 -4.78 -2.97 11.07
CA LEU A 188 -3.88 -1.91 11.49
C LEU A 188 -3.09 -1.33 10.32
N ARG A 189 -2.62 -2.20 9.41
CA ARG A 189 -1.97 -1.78 8.17
C ARG A 189 -2.91 -0.98 7.27
N ASP A 190 -4.14 -1.44 7.10
CA ASP A 190 -5.14 -0.72 6.29
C ASP A 190 -5.51 0.62 6.92
N LYS A 191 -5.63 0.67 8.26
CA LYS A 191 -5.83 1.91 9.00
C LYS A 191 -4.69 2.90 8.76
N ALA A 192 -3.43 2.48 8.92
CA ALA A 192 -2.27 3.33 8.67
C ALA A 192 -2.22 3.84 7.21
N ARG A 193 -2.58 2.99 6.24
CA ARG A 193 -2.69 3.36 4.83
C ARG A 193 -3.81 4.38 4.59
N LEU A 194 -4.96 4.22 5.24
CA LEU A 194 -6.07 5.17 5.12
C LEU A 194 -5.72 6.51 5.76
N GLU A 195 -5.07 6.51 6.92
CA GLU A 195 -4.58 7.72 7.58
C GLU A 195 -3.58 8.49 6.67
N ALA A 196 -2.67 7.77 6.01
CA ALA A 196 -1.76 8.37 5.02
C ALA A 196 -2.51 9.01 3.84
N LYS A 197 -3.54 8.34 3.30
CA LYS A 197 -4.38 8.90 2.22
C LYS A 197 -5.19 10.11 2.66
N VAL A 198 -5.71 10.11 3.88
CA VAL A 198 -6.43 11.27 4.44
C VAL A 198 -5.48 12.45 4.53
N ALA A 199 -4.27 12.26 5.06
CA ALA A 199 -3.25 13.31 5.12
C ALA A 199 -2.87 13.85 3.74
N GLU A 200 -2.75 12.98 2.73
CA GLU A 200 -2.49 13.36 1.34
C GLU A 200 -3.63 14.22 0.76
N ILE A 201 -4.89 13.78 0.92
CA ILE A 201 -6.07 14.50 0.44
C ILE A 201 -6.23 15.85 1.15
N GLU A 202 -6.00 15.91 2.46
CA GLU A 202 -6.01 17.17 3.21
C GLU A 202 -4.93 18.13 2.73
N GLY A 203 -3.74 17.62 2.39
CA GLY A 203 -2.67 18.41 1.78
C GLY A 203 -3.09 18.98 0.41
N ALA A 204 -3.63 18.13 -0.46
CA ALA A 204 -4.11 18.55 -1.78
C ALA A 204 -5.28 19.55 -1.69
N LEU A 205 -6.17 19.39 -0.72
CA LEU A 205 -7.27 20.33 -0.48
C LEU A 205 -6.72 21.71 -0.09
N ARG A 206 -5.76 21.78 0.83
CA ARG A 206 -5.11 23.05 1.21
C ARG A 206 -4.42 23.72 0.03
N GLU A 207 -3.76 22.95 -0.83
CA GLU A 207 -3.14 23.49 -2.05
C GLU A 207 -4.20 24.05 -3.01
N LYS A 208 -5.31 23.33 -3.20
CA LYS A 208 -6.43 23.79 -4.04
C LYS A 208 -7.11 25.04 -3.48
N ASP A 209 -7.29 25.12 -2.17
CA ASP A 209 -7.84 26.31 -1.50
C ASP A 209 -6.91 27.53 -1.69
N GLN A 210 -5.58 27.33 -1.62
CA GLN A 210 -4.61 28.39 -1.93
C GLN A 210 -4.71 28.84 -3.40
N GLN A 211 -4.79 27.90 -4.35
CA GLN A 211 -4.96 28.20 -5.77
C GLN A 211 -6.27 28.96 -6.03
N LEU A 212 -7.37 28.60 -5.36
CA LEU A 212 -8.65 29.29 -5.46
C LEU A 212 -8.59 30.71 -4.89
N ALA A 213 -7.93 30.90 -3.75
CA ALA A 213 -7.74 32.23 -3.18
C ALA A 213 -6.92 33.13 -4.11
N GLU A 214 -5.84 32.60 -4.69
CA GLU A 214 -5.00 33.31 -5.65
C GLU A 214 -5.79 33.67 -6.93
N LEU A 215 -6.50 32.72 -7.52
CA LEU A 215 -7.34 32.96 -8.71
C LEU A 215 -8.45 33.98 -8.44
N THR A 216 -9.04 33.95 -7.25
CA THR A 216 -10.08 34.90 -6.85
C THR A 216 -9.51 36.32 -6.75
N GLU A 217 -8.30 36.47 -6.20
CA GLU A 217 -7.61 37.76 -6.14
C GLU A 217 -7.17 38.24 -7.53
N GLN A 218 -6.61 37.36 -8.36
CA GLN A 218 -6.27 37.68 -9.75
C GLN A 218 -7.50 38.13 -10.54
N LYS A 219 -8.64 37.45 -10.35
CA LYS A 219 -9.92 37.84 -10.96
C LYS A 219 -10.36 39.22 -10.48
N ARG A 220 -10.28 39.50 -9.17
CA ARG A 220 -10.62 40.83 -8.60
C ARG A 220 -9.77 41.93 -9.24
N VAL A 221 -8.46 41.74 -9.32
CA VAL A 221 -7.53 42.70 -9.95
C VAL A 221 -7.84 42.89 -11.44
N ALA A 222 -8.12 41.80 -12.17
CA ALA A 222 -8.49 41.88 -13.59
C ALA A 222 -9.82 42.61 -13.81
N GLU A 223 -10.82 42.39 -12.95
CA GLU A 223 -12.10 43.11 -12.99
C GLU A 223 -11.92 44.61 -12.71
N GLU A 224 -11.07 44.98 -11.74
CA GLU A 224 -10.70 46.38 -11.48
C GLU A 224 -9.99 47.03 -12.67
N GLN A 225 -9.02 46.34 -13.28
CA GLN A 225 -8.34 46.81 -14.49
C GLN A 225 -9.31 47.00 -15.66
N ALA A 226 -10.23 46.05 -15.87
CA ALA A 226 -11.25 46.15 -16.91
C ALA A 226 -12.19 47.34 -16.66
N ALA A 227 -12.55 47.62 -15.40
CA ALA A 227 -13.34 48.80 -15.05
C ALA A 227 -12.61 50.11 -15.35
N VAL A 228 -11.31 50.21 -14.99
CA VAL A 228 -10.47 51.37 -15.30
C VAL A 228 -10.33 51.58 -16.80
N GLN A 229 -10.01 50.52 -17.57
CA GLN A 229 -9.91 50.60 -19.02
C GLN A 229 -11.24 51.03 -19.66
N LYS A 230 -12.36 50.52 -19.16
CA LYS A 230 -13.69 50.92 -19.66
C LYS A 230 -13.98 52.40 -19.42
N GLN A 231 -13.58 52.95 -18.27
CA GLN A 231 -13.66 54.39 -18.00
C GLN A 231 -12.74 55.19 -18.94
N GLN A 232 -11.51 54.73 -19.18
CA GLN A 232 -10.58 55.37 -20.13
C GLN A 232 -11.12 55.35 -21.56
N ILE A 233 -11.72 54.24 -22.01
CA ILE A 233 -12.36 54.16 -23.33
C ILE A 233 -13.49 55.17 -23.41
N ALA A 234 -14.36 55.27 -22.40
CA ALA A 234 -15.44 56.24 -22.38
C ALA A 234 -14.94 57.70 -22.47
N GLN A 235 -13.86 58.03 -21.74
CA GLN A 235 -13.21 59.35 -21.83
C GLN A 235 -12.61 59.62 -23.21
N LEU A 236 -11.88 58.65 -23.77
CA LEU A 236 -11.30 58.78 -25.11
C LEU A 236 -12.37 58.88 -26.19
N GLU A 237 -13.50 58.18 -26.05
CA GLU A 237 -14.65 58.30 -26.96
C GLU A 237 -15.28 59.70 -26.90
N GLU A 238 -15.38 60.30 -25.72
CA GLU A 238 -15.80 61.69 -25.52
C GLU A 238 -14.81 62.67 -26.18
N ASP A 239 -13.51 62.52 -25.91
CA ASP A 239 -12.46 63.34 -26.52
C ASP A 239 -12.43 63.21 -28.05
N ILE A 240 -12.65 62.01 -28.59
CA ILE A 240 -12.74 61.78 -30.04
C ILE A 240 -13.97 62.50 -30.60
N ALA A 241 -15.11 62.46 -29.91
CA ALA A 241 -16.32 63.16 -30.35
C ALA A 241 -16.09 64.68 -30.38
N ASP A 242 -15.47 65.24 -29.35
CA ASP A 242 -15.14 66.67 -29.25
C ASP A 242 -14.13 67.09 -30.31
N ASN A 243 -13.03 66.35 -30.46
CA ASN A 243 -12.03 66.62 -31.50
C ASN A 243 -12.62 66.49 -32.90
N LYS A 244 -13.53 65.54 -33.14
CA LYS A 244 -14.22 65.39 -34.43
C LYS A 244 -15.14 66.57 -34.70
N ALA A 245 -15.84 67.08 -33.70
CA ALA A 245 -16.66 68.30 -33.81
C ALA A 245 -15.78 69.53 -34.12
N GLU A 246 -14.61 69.63 -33.48
CA GLU A 246 -13.66 70.71 -33.73
C GLU A 246 -13.01 70.61 -35.12
N ILE A 247 -12.63 69.41 -35.56
CA ILE A 247 -12.18 69.19 -36.95
C ILE A 247 -13.26 69.60 -37.94
N GLN A 248 -14.53 69.28 -37.69
CA GLN A 248 -15.63 69.72 -38.57
C GLN A 248 -15.77 71.25 -38.59
N ARG A 249 -15.62 71.92 -37.43
CA ARG A 249 -15.59 73.39 -37.37
C ARG A 249 -14.41 73.97 -38.14
N LEU A 250 -13.21 73.47 -37.90
CA LEU A 250 -11.99 73.91 -38.59
C LEU A 250 -12.06 73.65 -40.09
N GLN A 251 -12.60 72.50 -40.51
CA GLN A 251 -12.86 72.20 -41.93
C GLN A 251 -13.85 73.18 -42.55
N LYS A 252 -14.90 73.58 -41.82
CA LYS A 252 -15.85 74.60 -42.29
C LYS A 252 -15.15 75.96 -42.46
N ILE A 253 -14.33 76.36 -41.47
CA ILE A 253 -13.53 77.60 -41.53
C ILE A 253 -12.51 77.55 -42.68
N ILE A 254 -11.84 76.41 -42.88
CA ILE A 254 -10.93 76.19 -44.00
C ILE A 254 -11.70 76.28 -45.31
N LYS A 255 -12.85 75.63 -45.47
CA LYS A 255 -13.66 75.70 -46.70
C LYS A 255 -14.13 77.13 -47.00
N GLU A 256 -14.46 77.89 -45.97
CA GLU A 256 -14.79 79.31 -46.07
C GLU A 256 -13.58 80.17 -46.49
N ARG A 257 -12.36 79.85 -45.99
CA ARG A 257 -11.10 80.53 -46.40
C ARG A 257 -10.56 80.08 -47.77
N THR A 258 -10.69 78.80 -48.12
CA THR A 258 -10.26 78.23 -49.42
C THR A 258 -11.16 78.70 -50.57
N SER A 259 -12.30 79.33 -50.28
CA SER A 259 -13.13 80.03 -51.27
C SER A 259 -12.52 81.38 -51.72
N GLN A 260 -11.35 81.79 -51.18
CA GLN A 260 -10.67 83.05 -51.47
C GLN A 260 -9.16 82.91 -51.76
N GLU A 261 -8.70 81.91 -52.52
CA GLU A 261 -7.37 81.95 -53.15
C GLU A 261 -7.28 81.01 -54.38
N PRO A 262 -6.53 81.35 -55.45
CA PRO A 262 -6.48 80.57 -56.68
C PRO A 262 -5.57 79.34 -56.59
N ALA A 263 -5.86 78.36 -57.44
CA ALA A 263 -5.33 77.00 -57.46
C ALA A 263 -3.80 76.88 -57.33
N ARG A 264 -3.35 76.02 -56.41
CA ARG A 264 -2.00 75.42 -56.48
C ARG A 264 -2.03 74.17 -57.35
N PHE A 265 -1.08 74.14 -58.28
CA PHE A 265 -0.89 73.21 -59.36
C PHE A 265 -0.75 71.75 -58.88
N GLY A 266 -1.60 70.88 -59.41
CA GLY A 266 -1.55 69.41 -59.26
C GLY A 266 -1.18 68.73 -60.58
N GLY A 267 -0.10 69.18 -61.23
CA GLY A 267 0.41 68.55 -62.45
C GLY A 267 1.00 67.18 -62.14
N LYS A 268 0.33 66.10 -62.58
CA LYS A 268 0.89 64.74 -62.60
C LYS A 268 2.06 64.71 -63.59
N ILE A 269 3.30 64.58 -63.10
CA ILE A 269 4.44 64.19 -63.93
C ILE A 269 4.38 62.67 -64.11
N GLU A 270 4.42 62.18 -65.35
CA GLU A 270 4.38 60.75 -65.63
C GLU A 270 5.74 60.06 -65.37
N PRO A 271 5.78 58.90 -64.68
CA PRO A 271 7.02 58.18 -64.38
C PRO A 271 7.80 57.76 -65.63
N GLY A 272 9.13 57.86 -65.62
CA GLY A 272 9.97 57.40 -66.74
C GLY A 272 11.36 58.02 -66.78
N VAL A 273 12.16 57.62 -67.77
CA VAL A 273 13.50 58.20 -68.02
C VAL A 273 13.33 59.60 -68.59
N LYS A 274 14.03 60.58 -68.01
CA LYS A 274 13.90 62.02 -68.31
C LYS A 274 15.20 62.68 -68.77
N GLY A 275 16.31 61.94 -68.79
CA GLY A 275 17.60 62.48 -69.19
C GLY A 275 18.81 61.63 -68.80
N LYS A 276 19.99 62.18 -69.00
CA LYS A 276 21.29 61.57 -68.64
C LYS A 276 22.23 62.58 -68.01
N VAL A 277 23.14 62.11 -67.16
CA VAL A 277 24.20 62.93 -66.56
C VAL A 277 25.32 63.13 -67.58
N LEU A 278 25.65 64.38 -67.90
CA LEU A 278 26.72 64.75 -68.82
C LEU A 278 28.06 64.93 -68.12
N SER A 279 28.07 65.63 -66.98
CA SER A 279 29.27 65.88 -66.21
C SER A 279 28.93 66.07 -64.73
N VAL A 280 29.87 65.70 -63.85
CA VAL A 280 29.71 65.77 -62.40
C VAL A 280 30.95 66.43 -61.80
N ASP A 281 30.72 67.41 -60.93
CA ASP A 281 31.78 67.94 -60.06
C ASP A 281 31.57 67.40 -58.64
N ALA A 282 32.39 66.43 -58.26
CA ALA A 282 32.32 65.79 -56.95
C ALA A 282 32.78 66.69 -55.79
N ASN A 283 33.51 67.79 -56.06
CA ASN A 283 33.96 68.70 -55.01
C ASN A 283 32.87 69.70 -54.59
N TRP A 284 31.94 69.99 -55.51
CA TRP A 284 30.86 70.95 -55.31
C TRP A 284 29.46 70.29 -55.30
N ASN A 285 29.41 68.96 -55.36
CA ASN A 285 28.18 68.14 -55.31
C ASN A 285 27.10 68.56 -56.32
N PHE A 286 27.46 69.06 -57.50
CA PHE A 286 26.48 69.33 -58.56
C PHE A 286 26.73 68.48 -59.80
N ALA A 287 25.65 68.20 -60.53
CA ALA A 287 25.67 67.46 -61.77
C ALA A 287 25.00 68.28 -62.88
N ILE A 288 25.57 68.19 -64.08
CA ILE A 288 24.99 68.74 -65.30
C ILE A 288 24.24 67.62 -66.00
N LEU A 289 22.96 67.83 -66.24
CA LEU A 289 22.03 66.87 -66.81
C LEU A 289 21.64 67.30 -68.23
N ASP A 290 21.61 66.37 -69.16
CA ASP A 290 20.92 66.49 -70.44
C ASP A 290 19.48 66.03 -70.25
N LEU A 291 18.51 66.93 -70.38
CA LEU A 291 17.10 66.66 -70.10
C LEU A 291 16.29 66.53 -71.40
N ASP A 292 15.34 65.60 -71.40
CA ASP A 292 14.46 65.37 -72.54
C ASP A 292 13.51 66.56 -72.77
N GLU A 293 13.24 66.89 -74.03
CA GLU A 293 12.42 68.04 -74.42
C GLU A 293 10.97 67.91 -73.91
N ASP A 294 10.44 66.70 -73.88
CA ASP A 294 9.07 66.41 -73.40
C ASP A 294 8.95 66.62 -71.89
N PHE A 295 10.02 66.34 -71.13
CA PHE A 295 10.08 66.60 -69.70
C PHE A 295 10.16 68.09 -69.40
N LEU A 296 10.96 68.84 -70.17
CA LEU A 296 11.05 70.29 -70.04
C LEU A 296 9.72 70.98 -70.36
N LYS A 297 8.98 70.52 -71.38
CA LYS A 297 7.63 71.02 -71.68
C LYS A 297 6.62 70.71 -70.57
N ALA A 298 6.70 69.51 -69.97
CA ALA A 298 5.83 69.13 -68.87
C ALA A 298 6.04 69.99 -67.61
N ILE A 299 7.27 70.45 -67.37
CA ILE A 299 7.64 71.23 -66.18
C ILE A 299 7.51 72.74 -66.42
N LEU A 300 7.91 73.23 -67.59
CA LEU A 300 8.00 74.66 -67.90
C LEU A 300 6.84 75.18 -68.78
N GLY A 301 5.88 74.32 -69.15
CA GLY A 301 4.79 74.60 -70.08
C GLY A 301 5.21 74.46 -71.55
N GLU A 302 4.24 74.37 -72.48
CA GLU A 302 4.52 74.17 -73.92
C GLU A 302 5.42 75.26 -74.52
N GLU A 303 5.39 76.49 -73.98
CA GLU A 303 6.25 77.61 -74.41
C GLU A 303 7.57 77.72 -73.63
N MET A 304 7.85 76.81 -72.68
CA MET A 304 9.03 76.79 -71.79
C MET A 304 9.30 78.11 -71.02
N GLN A 305 8.25 78.86 -70.68
CA GLN A 305 8.36 80.16 -70.03
C GLN A 305 8.12 80.13 -68.51
N ASN A 306 7.50 79.07 -67.97
CA ASN A 306 7.13 79.04 -66.56
C ASN A 306 8.35 79.05 -65.62
N GLU A 307 8.14 79.50 -64.39
CA GLU A 307 9.14 79.40 -63.33
C GLU A 307 9.44 77.92 -63.04
N LEU A 308 10.72 77.60 -62.81
CA LEU A 308 11.13 76.23 -62.54
C LEU A 308 10.57 75.80 -61.17
N PRO A 309 9.65 74.80 -61.10
CA PRO A 309 9.21 74.26 -59.83
C PRO A 309 10.34 73.44 -59.19
N ILE A 310 10.28 73.27 -57.86
CA ILE A 310 11.21 72.41 -57.15
C ILE A 310 10.91 70.96 -57.54
N VAL A 311 11.79 70.35 -58.36
CA VAL A 311 11.66 68.96 -58.82
C VAL A 311 12.86 68.15 -58.35
N GLU A 312 12.57 67.03 -57.71
CA GLU A 312 13.56 66.03 -57.32
C GLU A 312 13.52 64.87 -58.32
N LEU A 313 14.69 64.49 -58.82
CA LEU A 313 14.88 63.43 -59.81
C LEU A 313 15.76 62.34 -59.22
N LEU A 314 15.56 61.11 -59.69
CA LEU A 314 16.30 59.92 -59.27
C LEU A 314 17.36 59.59 -60.32
N VAL A 315 18.54 59.16 -59.88
CA VAL A 315 19.65 58.78 -60.77
C VAL A 315 19.98 57.31 -60.58
N ARG A 316 20.11 56.57 -61.68
CA ARG A 316 20.53 55.16 -61.70
C ARG A 316 21.63 54.91 -62.73
N ARG A 317 22.47 53.90 -62.49
CA ARG A 317 23.52 53.49 -63.44
C ARG A 317 22.91 52.81 -64.68
N PRO A 318 23.38 53.04 -65.92
CA PRO A 318 22.90 52.32 -67.10
C PRO A 318 23.10 50.80 -67.00
N GLY A 319 22.03 50.04 -67.24
CA GLY A 319 21.96 48.58 -67.18
C GLY A 319 20.50 48.13 -66.99
N THR A 320 20.15 46.92 -67.43
CA THR A 320 18.76 46.40 -67.38
C THR A 320 18.18 46.34 -65.96
N ASP A 321 19.04 46.39 -64.93
CA ASP A 321 18.67 46.55 -63.52
C ASP A 321 19.77 47.33 -62.76
N GLY A 322 20.19 48.47 -63.32
CA GLY A 322 21.29 49.25 -62.78
C GLY A 322 20.97 49.85 -61.40
N PRO A 323 21.91 49.80 -60.43
CA PRO A 323 21.66 50.23 -59.06
C PRO A 323 21.29 51.71 -58.99
N PHE A 324 20.43 52.03 -58.02
CA PHE A 324 20.13 53.40 -57.64
C PHE A 324 21.39 54.09 -57.12
N VAL A 325 21.67 55.29 -57.63
CA VAL A 325 22.90 56.05 -57.32
C VAL A 325 22.60 57.12 -56.28
N THR A 326 21.67 58.04 -56.56
CA THR A 326 21.28 59.13 -55.65
C THR A 326 20.00 59.86 -56.11
N LYS A 327 19.51 60.79 -55.29
CA LYS A 327 18.54 61.83 -55.67
C LYS A 327 19.25 63.12 -56.04
N VAL A 328 18.76 63.81 -57.06
CA VAL A 328 19.25 65.12 -57.48
C VAL A 328 18.10 66.12 -57.50
N ARG A 329 18.33 67.35 -57.04
CA ARG A 329 17.35 68.42 -57.06
C ARG A 329 17.67 69.39 -58.19
N LEU A 330 16.75 69.53 -59.14
CA LEU A 330 16.92 70.45 -60.25
C LEU A 330 16.65 71.88 -59.76
N PHE A 331 17.62 72.79 -59.93
CA PHE A 331 17.47 74.18 -59.48
C PHE A 331 17.67 75.20 -60.60
N GLN A 332 18.34 74.83 -61.70
CA GLN A 332 18.50 75.71 -62.85
C GLN A 332 18.45 74.94 -64.16
N VAL A 333 17.84 75.51 -65.20
CA VAL A 333 17.80 74.92 -66.54
C VAL A 333 18.16 75.98 -67.59
N LYS A 334 19.14 75.67 -68.44
CA LYS A 334 19.44 76.44 -69.65
C LYS A 334 18.57 75.93 -70.80
N ARG A 335 17.48 76.67 -71.05
CA ARG A 335 16.40 76.33 -71.99
C ARG A 335 16.89 76.08 -73.41
N GLU A 336 17.84 76.88 -73.90
CA GLU A 336 18.37 76.80 -75.27
C GLU A 336 19.24 75.56 -75.53
N GLN A 337 19.84 74.99 -74.48
CA GLN A 337 20.82 73.89 -74.58
C GLN A 337 20.33 72.58 -73.95
N ARG A 338 19.12 72.56 -73.37
CA ARG A 338 18.52 71.42 -72.64
C ARG A 338 19.34 70.94 -71.44
N LEU A 339 20.22 71.81 -70.93
CA LEU A 339 21.09 71.50 -69.81
C LEU A 339 20.43 71.90 -68.49
N GLY A 340 20.22 70.93 -67.61
CA GLY A 340 19.83 71.13 -66.22
C GLY A 340 21.06 71.14 -65.32
N ILE A 341 21.12 72.08 -64.38
CA ILE A 341 22.06 72.01 -63.25
C ILE A 341 21.27 71.52 -62.05
N ALA A 342 21.72 70.39 -61.49
CA ALA A 342 21.09 69.76 -60.35
C ALA A 342 22.09 69.60 -59.20
N ASP A 343 21.59 69.79 -57.99
CA ASP A 343 22.33 69.58 -56.75
C ASP A 343 22.20 68.11 -56.33
N VAL A 344 23.31 67.46 -55.99
CA VAL A 344 23.35 66.06 -55.58
C VAL A 344 23.06 65.96 -54.10
N LEU A 345 21.94 65.30 -53.75
CA LEU A 345 21.56 65.12 -52.36
C LEU A 345 22.42 64.02 -51.73
N THR A 346 23.49 64.42 -51.05
CA THR A 346 24.45 63.51 -50.39
C THR A 346 23.78 62.56 -49.39
N ASP A 347 22.68 62.99 -48.76
CA ASP A 347 21.91 62.17 -47.80
C ASP A 347 21.26 60.93 -48.43
N TRP A 348 21.09 60.94 -49.76
CA TRP A 348 20.49 59.85 -50.53
C TRP A 348 21.50 59.13 -51.44
N GLN A 349 22.79 59.49 -51.33
CA GLN A 349 23.84 59.00 -52.20
C GLN A 349 24.32 57.61 -51.74
N GLN A 350 24.04 56.60 -52.55
CA GLN A 350 24.52 55.23 -52.34
C GLN A 350 25.83 54.96 -53.10
N GLN A 351 26.03 55.65 -54.23
CA GLN A 351 27.24 55.56 -55.06
C GLN A 351 27.62 56.94 -55.63
N PRO A 352 28.89 57.17 -56.00
CA PRO A 352 29.29 58.38 -56.71
C PRO A 352 28.59 58.45 -58.07
N VAL A 353 28.02 59.62 -58.38
CA VAL A 353 27.41 59.92 -59.68
C VAL A 353 28.50 59.98 -60.74
N GLN A 354 28.25 59.35 -61.89
CA GLN A 354 29.19 59.28 -63.00
C GLN A 354 28.57 59.81 -64.29
N GLU A 355 29.43 60.20 -65.23
CA GLU A 355 29.01 60.59 -66.57
C GLU A 355 28.34 59.40 -67.27
N GLY A 356 27.15 59.62 -67.84
CA GLY A 356 26.34 58.59 -68.48
C GLY A 356 25.28 57.94 -67.59
N ASP A 357 25.18 58.29 -66.30
CA ASP A 357 24.08 57.84 -65.43
C ASP A 357 22.70 58.35 -65.94
N ILE A 358 21.64 57.57 -65.72
CA ILE A 358 20.29 57.84 -66.24
C ILE A 358 19.44 58.53 -65.18
N VAL A 359 18.78 59.62 -65.58
CA VAL A 359 17.86 60.40 -64.73
C VAL A 359 16.42 59.95 -64.99
N TYR A 360 15.65 59.73 -63.92
CA TYR A 360 14.25 59.33 -64.01
C TYR A 360 13.40 59.99 -62.90
N PHE A 361 12.09 60.05 -63.11
CA PHE A 361 11.10 60.55 -62.14
C PHE A 361 10.15 59.44 -61.72
#